data_AF-A0A2T1D6D1-F1
#
_entry.id   AF-A0A2T1D6D1-F1
#
_cell.length_a   1.000
_cell.length_b   1.000
_cell.length_c   1.000
_cell.angle_alpha   90.00
_cell.angle_beta   90.00
_cell.angle_gamma   90.00
#
_symmetry.space_group_name_H-M   'P 1'
#
loop_
_entity.id
_entity.type
_entity.pdbx_description
1 polymer ?
#
loop_
_entity_poly.entity_id
_entity_poly.type
_entity_poly.pdbx_seq_one_letter_code
_entity_poly.pdbx_strand_id
1 'polypeptide(L)'
;MTAITIATDIPSSIVTLEQLHAWSGLTLSRINPSLAILEAENFAQYVMQSGIFSAADNSNRLLTRASLALDMNYISDRSKKLWMFANEFSAVAIPAAFKGN
;
A
#
# COMPACT_ATOMS: atom_id res chain seq x y z
N MET A 1 -0.08 -7.07 -7.89
CA MET A 1 -0.79 -5.80 -7.75
C MET A 1 -2.07 -6.50 -7.61
N THR A 2 -2.48 -6.62 -6.37
CA THR A 2 -3.83 -7.06 -6.16
C THR A 2 -4.68 -6.12 -6.97
N ALA A 3 -5.21 -6.58 -8.09
CA ALA A 3 -5.97 -5.74 -8.99
C ALA A 3 -7.17 -5.23 -8.19
N ILE A 4 -7.40 -3.93 -8.24
CA ILE A 4 -8.54 -3.30 -7.58
C ILE A 4 -9.51 -2.86 -8.67
N THR A 5 -10.79 -3.16 -8.47
CA THR A 5 -11.85 -2.53 -9.25
C THR A 5 -12.29 -1.28 -8.52
N ILE A 6 -11.87 -0.10 -9.01
CA ILE A 6 -12.09 1.20 -8.34
C ILE A 6 -13.56 1.42 -7.97
N ALA A 7 -14.50 1.00 -8.84
CA ALA A 7 -15.93 1.22 -8.63
C ALA A 7 -16.56 0.36 -7.52
N THR A 8 -15.94 -0.77 -7.13
CA THR A 8 -16.58 -1.75 -6.26
C THR A 8 -15.74 -2.18 -5.05
N ASP A 9 -14.41 -2.06 -5.14
CA ASP A 9 -13.52 -2.55 -4.08
C ASP A 9 -13.17 -1.47 -3.05
N ILE A 10 -13.26 -0.19 -3.43
CA ILE A 10 -13.01 0.93 -2.51
C ILE A 10 -14.32 1.26 -1.79
N PRO A 11 -14.34 1.25 -0.44
CA PRO A 11 -15.50 1.69 0.33
C PRO A 11 -15.95 3.09 -0.05
N SER A 12 -17.25 3.27 -0.30
CA SER A 12 -17.81 4.56 -0.74
C SER A 12 -17.77 5.66 0.33
N SER A 13 -17.52 5.30 1.59
CA SER A 13 -17.32 6.24 2.70
C SER A 13 -15.94 6.92 2.69
N ILE A 14 -15.00 6.47 1.85
CA ILE A 14 -13.70 7.12 1.67
C ILE A 14 -13.89 8.37 0.79
N VAL A 15 -13.71 9.53 1.42
CA VAL A 15 -13.93 10.85 0.80
C VAL A 15 -12.68 11.73 0.80
N THR A 16 -11.59 11.29 1.44
CA THR A 16 -10.31 12.02 1.44
C THR A 16 -9.15 11.15 0.97
N LEU A 17 -8.06 11.80 0.53
CA LEU A 17 -6.85 11.12 0.12
C LEU A 17 -6.19 10.39 1.29
N GLU A 18 -6.26 10.94 2.50
CA GLU A 18 -5.75 10.34 3.73
C GLU A 18 -6.52 9.06 4.07
N GLN A 19 -7.85 9.08 3.94
CA GLN A 19 -8.68 7.89 4.12
C GLN A 19 -8.36 6.82 3.08
N LEU A 20 -8.18 7.22 1.81
CA LEU A 20 -7.79 6.30 0.74
C LEU A 20 -6.40 5.69 0.99
N HIS A 21 -5.45 6.49 1.47
CA HIS A 21 -4.10 6.03 1.81
C HIS A 21 -4.12 5.09 3.03
N ALA A 22 -4.87 5.44 4.08
CA ALA A 22 -5.04 4.58 5.25
C ALA A 22 -5.65 3.23 4.86
N TRP A 23 -6.73 3.24 4.07
CA TRP A 23 -7.37 2.04 3.56
C TRP A 23 -6.42 1.20 2.70
N SER A 24 -5.77 1.81 1.71
CA SER A 24 -4.88 1.08 0.80
C SER A 24 -3.65 0.51 1.53
N GLY A 25 -3.04 1.28 2.44
CA GLY A 25 -1.92 0.82 3.25
C GLY A 25 -2.28 -0.35 4.18
N LEU A 26 -3.42 -0.26 4.89
CA LEU A 26 -3.91 -1.34 5.75
C LEU A 26 -4.27 -2.59 4.93
N THR A 27 -4.91 -2.42 3.77
CA THR A 27 -5.27 -3.52 2.86
C THR A 27 -4.02 -4.23 2.36
N LEU A 28 -3.02 -3.47 1.88
CA LEU A 28 -1.76 -3.99 1.39
C LEU A 28 -0.96 -4.74 2.48
N SER A 29 -0.94 -4.20 3.70
CA SER A 29 -0.33 -4.84 4.87
C SER A 29 -1.03 -6.15 5.24
N ARG A 30 -2.38 -6.17 5.19
CA ARG A 30 -3.17 -7.37 5.50
C ARG A 30 -2.94 -8.51 4.52
N ILE A 31 -2.85 -8.21 3.22
CA ILE A 31 -2.73 -9.24 2.18
C ILE A 31 -1.27 -9.66 1.92
N ASN A 32 -0.29 -8.85 2.34
CA ASN A 32 1.14 -9.17 2.22
C ASN A 32 1.87 -9.11 3.59
N PRO A 33 1.40 -9.82 4.64
CA PRO A 33 1.84 -9.58 6.02
C PRO A 33 3.29 -10.01 6.31
N SER A 34 3.86 -10.90 5.49
CA SER A 34 5.20 -11.46 5.66
C SER A 34 6.09 -11.25 4.44
N LEU A 35 5.61 -10.54 3.41
CA LEU A 35 6.39 -10.31 2.20
C LEU A 35 7.51 -9.32 2.53
N ALA A 36 8.75 -9.77 2.35
CA ALA A 36 9.95 -8.98 2.62
C ALA A 36 10.87 -8.95 1.40
N ILE A 37 11.64 -7.89 1.30
CA ILE A 37 12.72 -7.71 0.32
C ILE A 37 14.00 -7.35 1.06
N LEU A 38 15.14 -7.53 0.39
CA LEU A 38 16.40 -6.96 0.83
C LEU A 38 16.47 -5.51 0.33
N GLU A 39 16.42 -4.53 1.23
CA GLU A 39 16.58 -3.11 0.87
C GLU A 39 18.05 -2.68 0.88
N ALA A 40 18.88 -3.40 1.62
CA ALA A 40 20.33 -3.33 1.56
C ALA A 40 20.92 -4.73 1.76
N GLU A 41 22.22 -4.86 1.52
CA GLU A 41 22.93 -6.12 1.74
C GLU A 41 22.72 -6.60 3.19
N ASN A 42 22.18 -7.81 3.34
CA ASN A 42 21.84 -8.42 4.63
C ASN A 42 20.79 -7.66 5.47
N PHE A 43 20.02 -6.74 4.87
CA PHE A 43 18.96 -6.00 5.56
C PHE A 43 17.60 -6.28 4.93
N ALA A 44 16.89 -7.26 5.50
CA ALA A 44 15.54 -7.62 5.08
C ALA A 44 14.50 -6.71 5.75
N GLN A 45 13.59 -6.18 4.96
CA GLN A 45 12.50 -5.34 5.43
C GLN A 45 11.18 -5.75 4.76
N TYR A 46 10.07 -5.68 5.49
CA TYR A 46 8.76 -5.93 4.90
C TYR A 46 8.43 -4.87 3.84
N VAL A 47 7.82 -5.32 2.74
CA VAL A 47 7.38 -4.43 1.65
C VAL A 47 6.24 -3.51 2.10
N MET A 48 5.47 -3.94 3.09
CA MET A 48 4.38 -3.18 3.69
C MET A 48 4.38 -3.38 5.20
N GLN A 49 4.26 -2.28 5.93
CA GLN A 49 4.08 -2.29 7.38
C GLN A 49 3.01 -1.28 7.75
N SER A 50 2.19 -1.64 8.74
CA SER A 50 1.20 -0.74 9.31
C SER A 50 1.16 -0.91 10.82
N GLY A 51 0.95 0.18 11.55
CA GLY A 51 0.80 0.14 13.00
C GLY A 51 0.23 1.44 13.54
N ILE A 52 -0.24 1.40 14.78
CA ILE A 52 -0.65 2.61 15.51
C ILE A 52 0.52 3.03 16.39
N PHE A 53 0.88 4.30 16.31
CA PHE A 53 1.97 4.89 17.07
C PHE A 53 1.45 6.08 17.89
N SER A 54 1.87 6.18 19.14
CA SER A 54 1.60 7.35 19.98
C SER A 54 2.70 8.39 19.75
N ALA A 55 2.33 9.55 19.20
CA ALA A 55 3.24 10.64 18.94
C ALA A 55 3.58 11.44 20.20
N ALA A 56 4.61 12.29 20.12
CA ALA A 56 5.08 13.10 21.25
C ALA A 56 4.03 14.08 21.80
N ASP A 57 3.01 14.41 21.01
CA ASP A 57 1.85 15.22 21.40
C ASP A 57 0.73 14.39 22.08
N ASN A 58 1.00 13.11 22.41
CA ASN A 58 0.05 12.11 22.92
C ASN A 58 -1.09 11.74 21.95
N SER A 59 -1.02 12.14 20.67
CA SER A 59 -1.98 11.69 19.67
C SER A 59 -1.65 10.29 19.15
N ASN A 60 -2.68 9.53 18.77
CA ASN A 60 -2.50 8.27 18.05
C ASN A 60 -2.41 8.55 16.55
N ARG A 61 -1.40 7.97 15.90
CA ARG A 61 -1.15 8.10 14.46
C ARG A 61 -1.16 6.72 13.82
N LEU A 62 -1.84 6.60 12.68
CA LEU A 62 -1.65 5.46 11.80
C LEU A 62 -0.35 5.64 11.04
N LEU A 63 0.61 4.75 11.26
CA LEU A 63 1.82 4.64 10.46
C LEU A 63 1.56 3.60 9.36
N THR A 64 1.83 3.97 8.11
CA THR A 64 2.01 2.99 7.03
C THR A 64 3.34 3.24 6.33
N ARG A 65 4.04 2.17 5.97
CA ARG A 65 5.30 2.19 5.22
C ARG A 65 5.19 1.21 4.06
N ALA A 66 5.58 1.66 2.87
CA ALA A 66 5.51 0.89 1.64
C ALA A 66 6.84 0.95 0.88
N SER A 67 7.28 -0.19 0.35
CA SER A 67 8.41 -0.33 -0.56
C SER A 67 7.90 -0.93 -1.86
N LEU A 68 7.50 -0.06 -2.80
CA LEU A 68 6.88 -0.47 -4.07
C LEU A 68 7.98 -0.70 -5.11
N ALA A 69 8.05 -1.91 -5.66
CA ALA A 69 8.89 -2.16 -6.82
C ALA A 69 8.37 -1.33 -8.01
N LEU A 70 9.28 -0.75 -8.81
CA LEU A 70 8.93 0.02 -10.00
C LEU A 70 9.41 -0.71 -11.26
N ASP A 71 8.62 -0.65 -12.33
CA ASP A 71 9.07 -0.98 -13.68
C ASP A 71 10.07 0.08 -14.15
N MET A 72 11.29 -0.36 -14.53
CA MET A 72 12.40 0.47 -15.01
C MET A 72 12.05 1.43 -16.15
N ASN A 73 10.97 1.16 -16.91
CA ASN A 73 10.42 2.09 -17.88
C ASN A 73 10.04 3.45 -17.28
N TYR A 74 9.88 3.57 -15.95
CA TYR A 74 9.69 4.85 -15.26
C TYR A 74 10.78 5.89 -15.58
N ILE A 75 11.99 5.42 -15.93
CA ILE A 75 13.14 6.26 -16.26
C ILE A 75 12.97 6.94 -17.62
N SER A 76 12.36 6.26 -18.59
CA SER A 76 12.33 6.67 -20.01
C SER A 76 10.95 7.06 -20.52
N ASP A 77 9.88 6.39 -20.08
CA ASP A 77 8.51 6.64 -20.53
C ASP A 77 7.91 7.84 -19.78
N ARG A 78 7.74 8.95 -20.51
CA ARG A 78 7.14 10.21 -20.00
C ARG A 78 5.64 10.30 -20.25
N SER A 79 5.03 9.31 -20.91
CA SER A 79 3.58 9.30 -21.19
C SER A 79 2.75 8.90 -19.98
N LYS A 80 3.37 8.22 -19.00
CA LYS A 80 2.73 7.76 -17.75
C LYS A 80 3.26 8.51 -16.54
N LYS A 81 2.48 8.50 -15.47
CA LYS A 81 2.88 9.04 -14.17
C LYS A 81 3.62 7.98 -13.35
N LEU A 82 4.46 8.39 -12.40
CA LEU A 82 5.33 7.48 -11.64
C LEU A 82 4.56 6.31 -10.99
N TRP A 83 3.39 6.59 -10.41
CA TRP A 83 2.55 5.57 -9.76
C TRP A 83 2.00 4.51 -10.72
N MET A 84 1.99 4.77 -12.03
CA MET A 84 1.56 3.81 -13.05
C MET A 84 2.64 2.76 -13.36
N PHE A 85 3.86 2.93 -12.87
CA PHE A 85 4.96 1.97 -12.99
C PHE A 85 5.11 1.08 -11.74
N ALA A 86 4.24 1.25 -10.73
CA ALA A 86 4.28 0.42 -9.54
C ALA A 86 3.94 -1.04 -9.88
N ASN A 87 4.81 -1.95 -9.47
CA ASN A 87 4.68 -3.37 -9.72
C ASN A 87 3.84 -4.07 -8.67
N GLU A 88 3.45 -5.25 -9.09
CA GLU A 88 2.61 -6.16 -8.37
C GLU A 88 3.30 -6.80 -7.15
N PHE A 89 2.81 -6.61 -5.92
CA PHE A 89 3.31 -7.41 -4.77
C PHE A 89 2.89 -8.88 -4.82
N SER A 90 1.60 -9.12 -5.02
CA SER A 90 1.02 -10.45 -5.14
C SER A 90 -0.31 -10.38 -5.91
N ALA A 91 -0.88 -11.56 -6.20
CA ALA A 91 -2.22 -11.73 -6.78
C ALA A 91 -3.28 -12.06 -5.71
N VAL A 92 -2.98 -11.88 -4.42
CA VAL A 92 -3.91 -12.16 -3.32
C VAL A 92 -5.07 -11.18 -3.39
N ALA A 93 -6.32 -11.68 -3.43
CA ALA A 93 -7.51 -10.84 -3.51
C ALA A 93 -7.74 -10.01 -2.23
N ILE A 94 -8.34 -8.82 -2.38
CA ILE A 94 -8.76 -7.97 -1.25
C ILE A 94 -9.86 -8.70 -0.45
N PRO A 95 -9.69 -8.92 0.86
CA PRO A 95 -10.72 -9.54 1.69
C PRO A 95 -12.01 -8.72 1.72
N ALA A 96 -13.17 -9.39 1.75
CA ALA A 96 -14.48 -8.72 1.73
C ALA A 96 -14.66 -7.67 2.84
N ALA A 97 -14.08 -7.90 4.02
CA ALA A 97 -14.12 -6.98 5.15
C ALA A 97 -13.48 -5.60 4.87
N PHE A 98 -12.63 -5.49 3.84
CA PHE A 98 -12.03 -4.23 3.43
C PHE A 98 -12.81 -3.52 2.32
N LYS A 99 -13.85 -4.14 1.74
CA LYS A 99 -14.64 -3.58 0.63
C LYS A 99 -15.96 -2.93 1.08
N GLY A 100 -16.38 -3.18 2.33
CA GLY A 100 -17.60 -2.64 2.92
C GLY A 100 -17.40 -1.29 3.63
N ASN A 101 -18.51 -0.60 3.92
CA ASN A 101 -18.56 0.54 4.83
C ASN A 101 -18.76 0.09 6.27
#